data_AF-A0A6H5GER6-F1
#
_entry.id   AF-A0A6H5GER6-F1
#
_cell.length_a   1.000
_cell.length_b   1.000
_cell.length_c   1.000
_cell.angle_alpha   90.00
_cell.angle_beta   90.00
_cell.angle_gamma   90.00
#
_symmetry.space_group_name_H-M   'P 1'
#
loop_
_entity.id
_entity.type
_entity.pdbx_description
1 polymer ?
#
loop_
_entity_poly.entity_id
_entity_poly.type
_entity_poly.pdbx_seq_one_letter_code
_entity_poly.pdbx_strand_id
1 'polypeptide(L)'
;MKDGNVVRQHLNLFFDAVDKLKDMEIEIHDDLLSIMMLYSLSPEFENFRVAIESRDKLPTPYELRIKIIEEADARGNEFRSPNEEAFYGKRQEKRNFNRPRHNKSNNSNQSR
;
A
#
# COMPACT_ATOMS: atom_id res chain seq x y z
N MET A 1 0.57 15.57 -4.68
CA MET A 1 1.33 14.47 -5.34
C MET A 1 0.81 13.18 -4.73
N LYS A 2 -0.20 12.54 -5.32
CA LYS A 2 -0.89 11.41 -4.67
C LYS A 2 -0.46 10.04 -5.20
N ASP A 3 0.03 9.99 -6.43
CA ASP A 3 0.45 8.73 -7.05
C ASP A 3 1.93 8.45 -6.79
N GLY A 4 2.25 7.23 -6.35
CA GLY A 4 3.63 6.78 -6.14
C GLY A 4 4.53 6.93 -7.38
N ASN A 5 3.95 6.94 -8.58
CA ASN A 5 4.69 7.24 -9.83
C ASN A 5 5.08 8.72 -9.93
N VAL A 6 4.20 9.64 -9.54
CA VAL A 6 4.48 11.09 -9.53
C VAL A 6 5.54 11.42 -8.49
N VAL A 7 5.49 10.78 -7.32
CA VAL A 7 6.49 10.95 -6.26
C VAL A 7 7.86 10.44 -6.72
N ARG A 8 7.94 9.25 -7.32
CA ARG A 8 9.18 8.72 -7.89
C ARG A 8 9.77 9.64 -8.97
N GLN A 9 8.92 10.18 -9.85
CA GLN A 9 9.36 11.13 -10.87
C GLN A 9 9.92 12.42 -10.25
N HIS A 10 9.23 12.98 -9.26
CA HIS A 10 9.70 14.15 -8.51
C HIS A 10 11.08 13.93 -7.88
N LEU A 11 11.26 12.79 -7.20
CA LEU A 11 12.55 12.43 -6.59
C LEU A 11 13.66 12.27 -7.63
N ASN A 12 13.36 11.64 -8.77
CA ASN A 12 14.34 11.49 -9.85
C ASN A 12 14.77 12.86 -10.42
N LEU A 13 13.82 13.78 -10.63
CA LEU A 13 14.13 15.14 -11.07
C LEU A 13 14.93 15.92 -10.03
N PHE A 14 14.64 15.71 -8.74
CA PHE A 14 15.41 16.31 -7.66
C PHE A 14 16.86 15.86 -7.70
N PHE A 15 17.13 14.55 -7.75
CA PHE A 15 18.51 14.03 -7.81
C PHE A 15 19.23 14.42 -9.10
N ASP A 16 18.55 14.43 -10.25
CA ASP A 16 19.13 14.92 -11.51
C ASP A 16 19.55 16.41 -11.41
N ALA A 17 18.81 17.23 -10.68
CA ALA A 17 19.21 18.62 -10.39
C ALA A 17 20.42 18.70 -9.46
N VAL A 18 20.48 17.85 -8.42
CA VAL A 18 21.63 17.75 -7.51
C VAL A 18 22.89 17.31 -8.26
N ASP A 19 22.77 16.32 -9.14
CA ASP A 19 23.89 15.82 -9.95
C ASP A 19 24.43 16.91 -10.88
N LYS A 20 23.55 17.68 -11.55
CA LYS A 20 23.96 18.83 -12.36
C LYS A 20 24.66 19.91 -11.56
N LEU A 21 24.22 20.17 -10.33
CA LEU A 21 24.90 21.13 -9.44
C LEU A 21 26.29 20.62 -9.06
N LYS A 22 26.41 19.32 -8.77
CA LYS A 22 27.68 18.68 -8.48
C LYS A 22 28.65 18.75 -9.67
N ASP A 23 28.16 18.56 -10.89
CA ASP A 23 28.96 18.71 -12.12
C ASP A 23 29.47 20.15 -12.33
N MET A 24 28.81 21.14 -11.73
CA MET A 24 29.22 22.55 -11.69
C MET A 24 30.13 22.87 -10.49
N GLU A 25 30.63 21.86 -9.78
CA GLU A 25 31.43 22.01 -8.54
C GLU A 25 30.66 22.71 -7.41
N ILE A 26 29.32 22.66 -7.44
CA ILE A 26 28.46 23.17 -6.37
C ILE A 26 28.04 22.00 -5.49
N GLU A 27 28.75 21.83 -4.38
CA GLU A 27 28.46 20.77 -3.41
C GLU A 27 27.49 21.27 -2.32
N ILE A 28 26.41 20.53 -2.11
CA ILE A 28 25.40 20.82 -1.09
C ILE A 28 25.53 19.76 0.00
N HIS A 29 25.59 20.19 1.26
CA HIS A 29 25.65 19.28 2.40
C HIS A 29 24.42 18.36 2.46
N ASP A 30 24.64 17.09 2.80
CA ASP A 30 23.61 16.05 2.85
C ASP A 30 22.41 16.42 3.74
N ASP A 31 22.66 17.07 4.88
CA ASP A 31 21.58 17.52 5.76
C ASP A 31 20.70 18.57 5.08
N LEU A 32 21.32 19.51 4.34
CA LEU A 32 20.57 20.53 3.62
C LEU A 32 19.81 19.92 2.44
N LEU A 33 20.41 18.99 1.70
CA LEU A 33 19.73 18.23 0.64
C LEU A 33 18.52 17.47 1.19
N SER A 34 18.66 16.86 2.36
CA SER A 34 17.59 16.11 3.01
C SER A 34 16.45 17.02 3.46
N ILE A 35 16.76 18.20 4.02
CA ILE A 35 15.75 19.22 4.34
C ILE A 35 15.07 19.71 3.07
N MET A 36 15.83 20.11 2.04
CA MET A 36 15.25 20.58 0.77
C MET A 36 14.33 19.53 0.14
N MET A 37 14.74 18.26 0.16
CA MET A 37 13.93 17.17 -0.37
C MET A 37 12.65 16.97 0.45
N LEU A 38 12.75 17.01 1.79
CA LEU A 38 11.60 16.86 2.69
C LEU A 38 10.54 17.95 2.49
N TYR A 39 10.98 19.19 2.29
CA TYR A 39 10.12 20.36 2.07
C TYR A 39 9.65 20.53 0.62
N SER A 40 10.24 19.79 -0.32
CA SER A 40 9.78 19.75 -1.73
C SER A 40 8.53 18.89 -1.94
N LEU A 41 8.12 18.14 -0.92
CA LEU A 41 6.96 17.24 -0.99
C LEU A 41 5.63 18.01 -0.90
N SER A 42 4.59 17.38 -1.44
CA SER A 42 3.20 17.87 -1.33
C SER A 42 2.78 18.03 0.15
N PRO A 43 1.91 19.00 0.49
CA PRO A 43 1.36 19.16 1.85
C PRO A 43 0.71 17.89 2.43
N GLU A 44 0.30 16.96 1.57
CA GLU A 44 -0.24 15.66 1.96
C GLU A 44 0.75 14.81 2.78
N PHE A 45 2.05 15.06 2.66
CA PHE A 45 3.12 14.41 3.41
C PHE A 45 3.42 15.07 4.76
N GLU A 46 2.59 16.00 5.25
CA GLU A 46 2.84 16.74 6.50
C GLU A 46 3.14 15.81 7.69
N ASN A 47 2.32 14.76 7.90
CA ASN A 47 2.55 13.81 8.98
C ASN A 47 3.91 13.08 8.85
N PHE A 48 4.31 12.76 7.63
CA PHE A 48 5.61 12.16 7.35
C PHE A 48 6.74 13.16 7.65
N ARG A 49 6.58 14.43 7.24
CA ARG A 49 7.54 15.51 7.53
C ARG A 49 7.76 15.67 9.03
N VAL A 50 6.68 15.80 9.80
CA VAL A 50 6.74 15.91 11.27
C VAL A 50 7.46 14.71 11.90
N ALA A 51 7.19 13.48 11.42
CA ALA A 51 7.81 12.26 11.93
C ALA A 51 9.31 12.11 11.59
N ILE A 52 9.77 12.77 10.53
CA ILE A 52 11.20 12.85 10.20
C ILE A 52 11.87 13.96 11.02
N GLU A 53 11.23 15.12 11.14
CA GLU A 53 11.74 16.26 11.91
C GLU A 53 11.86 15.97 13.42
N SER A 54 11.01 15.10 13.95
CA SER A 54 11.04 14.74 15.38
C SER A 54 12.20 13.81 15.76
N ARG A 55 13.05 13.38 14.81
CA ARG A 55 14.16 12.46 15.06
C ARG A 55 15.44 13.24 15.39
N ASP A 56 16.26 12.71 16.30
CA ASP A 56 17.54 13.32 16.68
C ASP A 56 18.54 13.39 15.52
N LYS A 57 18.43 12.49 14.55
CA LYS A 57 19.29 12.42 13.37
C LYS A 57 18.44 12.41 12.12
N LEU A 58 18.76 13.31 11.21
CA LEU A 58 18.14 13.37 9.90
C LEU A 58 18.64 12.18 9.05
N PRO A 59 17.76 11.48 8.33
CA PRO A 59 18.19 10.47 7.36
C PRO A 59 19.00 11.13 6.24
N THR A 60 19.95 10.40 5.67
CA THR A 60 20.68 10.84 4.47
C THR A 60 19.72 11.02 3.29
N PRO A 61 20.10 11.77 2.24
CA PRO A 61 19.23 11.97 1.08
C PRO A 61 18.76 10.65 0.45
N TYR A 62 19.65 9.65 0.40
CA TYR A 62 19.32 8.34 -0.14
C TYR A 62 18.35 7.55 0.75
N GLU A 63 18.56 7.53 2.07
CA GLU A 63 17.64 6.89 3.00
C GLU A 63 16.27 7.57 3.02
N LEU A 64 16.26 8.91 2.95
CA LEU A 64 15.04 9.69 2.91
C LEU A 64 14.25 9.41 1.62
N ARG A 65 14.92 9.24 0.47
CA ARG A 65 14.29 8.84 -0.79
C ARG A 65 13.51 7.53 -0.64
N ILE A 66 14.12 6.51 -0.03
CA ILE A 66 13.49 5.20 0.18
C ILE A 66 12.24 5.37 1.05
N LYS A 67 12.35 6.10 2.16
CA LYS A 67 11.24 6.33 3.10
C LYS A 67 10.07 7.09 2.45
N ILE A 68 10.35 8.06 1.60
CA ILE A 68 9.30 8.81 0.87
C ILE A 68 8.54 7.88 -0.10
N ILE A 69 9.25 6.96 -0.77
CA ILE A 69 8.63 5.99 -1.67
C ILE A 69 7.75 5.00 -0.89
N GLU A 70 8.26 4.47 0.21
CA GLU A 70 7.51 3.57 1.10
C GLU A 70 6.22 4.23 1.61
N GLU A 71 6.31 5.48 2.06
CA GLU A 71 5.16 6.27 2.51
C GLU A 71 4.14 6.50 1.39
N ALA A 72 4.62 6.85 0.19
CA ALA A 72 3.75 7.07 -0.97
C ALA A 72 3.02 5.79 -1.40
N ASP A 73 3.71 4.65 -1.37
CA ASP A 73 3.13 3.35 -1.69
C ASP A 73 2.14 2.88 -0.61
N ALA A 74 2.46 3.11 0.68
CA ALA A 74 1.56 2.81 1.79
C ALA A 74 0.23 3.59 1.66
N ARG A 75 0.31 4.88 1.33
CA ARG A 75 -0.88 5.71 1.05
C ARG A 75 -1.65 5.22 -0.17
N GLY A 76 -0.94 4.91 -1.26
CA GLY A 76 -1.56 4.34 -2.46
C GLY A 76 -2.28 3.01 -2.21
N ASN A 77 -1.77 2.20 -1.28
CA ASN A 77 -2.39 0.93 -0.86
C ASN A 77 -3.56 1.11 0.12
N GLU A 78 -3.53 2.11 1.00
CA GLU A 78 -4.68 2.46 1.84
C GLU A 78 -5.91 2.86 1.01
N PHE A 79 -5.70 3.55 -0.12
CA PHE A 79 -6.77 3.82 -1.09
C PHE A 79 -7.20 2.58 -1.89
N ARG A 80 -6.43 1.49 -1.88
CA ARG A 80 -6.65 0.27 -2.70
C ARG A 80 -7.04 -0.98 -1.90
N SER A 81 -7.20 -0.91 -0.58
CA SER A 81 -7.50 -2.06 0.29
C SER A 81 -8.92 -1.97 0.89
N PRO A 82 -9.67 -3.08 1.10
CA PRO A 82 -10.06 -4.14 0.17
C PRO A 82 -11.59 -4.43 0.33
N ASN A 83 -12.44 -3.40 0.33
CA ASN A 83 -13.88 -3.59 0.57
C ASN A 83 -14.71 -3.99 -0.66
N GLU A 84 -14.12 -4.13 -1.85
CA GLU A 84 -14.89 -4.44 -3.07
C GLU A 84 -14.74 -5.88 -3.57
N GLU A 85 -13.75 -6.65 -3.13
CA GLU A 85 -13.54 -8.03 -3.62
C GLU A 85 -13.93 -9.15 -2.64
N ALA A 86 -14.25 -8.84 -1.37
CA ALA A 86 -14.60 -9.85 -0.37
C ALA A 86 -16.12 -10.15 -0.26
N PHE A 87 -16.99 -9.53 -1.07
CA PHE A 87 -18.46 -9.72 -0.99
C PHE A 87 -19.06 -10.64 -2.06
N TYR A 88 -18.26 -11.29 -2.90
CA TYR A 88 -18.74 -12.43 -3.71
C TYR A 88 -18.49 -13.74 -2.98
N GLY A 89 -19.05 -13.84 -1.78
CA GLY A 89 -19.27 -15.12 -1.12
C GLY A 89 -20.09 -15.99 -2.06
N LYS A 90 -19.43 -16.97 -2.70
CA LYS A 90 -20.04 -18.01 -3.54
C LYS A 90 -21.40 -18.41 -2.97
N ARG A 91 -22.47 -17.96 -3.62
CA ARG A 91 -23.82 -18.47 -3.37
C ARG A 91 -23.79 -19.91 -3.87
N GLN A 92 -23.48 -20.84 -2.98
CA GLN A 92 -23.56 -22.26 -3.26
C GLN A 92 -25.00 -22.55 -3.70
N GLU A 93 -25.17 -22.76 -5.00
CA GLU A 93 -26.36 -23.37 -5.55
C GLU A 93 -26.52 -24.72 -4.86
N LYS A 94 -27.60 -24.85 -4.08
CA LYS A 94 -28.01 -26.11 -3.46
C LYS A 94 -28.27 -27.11 -4.58
N ARG A 95 -27.28 -27.94 -4.92
CA ARG A 95 -27.46 -29.09 -5.79
C ARG A 95 -28.32 -30.13 -5.04
N ASN A 96 -29.56 -30.28 -5.48
CA ASN A 96 -30.47 -31.35 -5.09
C ASN A 96 -29.81 -32.71 -5.35
N PHE A 97 -29.36 -33.39 -4.28
CA PHE A 97 -29.09 -34.82 -4.34
C PHE A 97 -30.36 -35.59 -3.99
N ASN A 98 -31.02 -36.11 -5.02
CA ASN A 98 -32.04 -37.15 -4.91
C ASN A 98 -31.42 -38.37 -4.21
N ARG A 99 -31.85 -38.66 -2.98
CA ARG A 99 -31.61 -39.95 -2.32
C ARG A 99 -32.85 -40.83 -2.50
N PRO A 100 -32.75 -42.02 -3.10
CA PRO A 100 -33.87 -42.97 -3.13
C PRO A 100 -34.18 -43.45 -1.70
N ARG A 101 -35.47 -43.44 -1.33
CA ARG A 101 -35.98 -43.98 -0.07
C ARG A 101 -35.73 -45.49 -0.01
N HIS A 102 -35.00 -45.94 1.00
CA HIS A 102 -34.94 -47.35 1.37
C HIS A 102 -36.27 -47.71 2.05
N ASN A 103 -37.14 -48.41 1.33
CA ASN A 103 -38.42 -48.87 1.85
C ASN A 103 -38.20 -50.21 2.58
N LYS A 104 -38.32 -50.22 3.90
CA LYS A 104 -38.28 -51.45 4.70
C LYS A 104 -39.39 -51.36 5.75
N SER A 105 -40.52 -52.01 5.49
CA SER A 105 -41.39 -52.50 6.54
C SER A 105 -42.01 -53.82 6.10
N ASN A 106 -41.51 -54.88 6.73
CA ASN A 106 -42.10 -56.19 6.74
C ASN A 106 -43.46 -56.10 7.44
N ASN A 107 -44.47 -56.63 6.77
CA ASN A 107 -45.82 -56.78 7.29
C ASN A 107 -45.84 -58.04 8.17
N SER A 108 -45.94 -57.87 9.49
CA SER A 108 -46.22 -58.96 10.41
C SER A 108 -47.61 -58.76 11.03
N ASN A 109 -48.48 -59.70 10.68
CA ASN A 109 -49.87 -59.88 11.08
C ASN A 109 -50.20 -59.52 12.53
N GLN A 110 -51.30 -58.78 12.69
CA GLN A 110 -52.22 -58.89 13.84
C GLN A 110 -53.64 -58.56 13.37
N SER A 111 -54.53 -59.56 13.33
CA SER A 111 -55.87 -59.51 13.95
C SER A 111 -56.73 -60.72 13.60
N ARG A 112 -57.06 -61.47 14.67
CA ARG A 112 -58.25 -62.32 14.91
C ARG A 112 -58.40 -63.63 14.15
#